data_AF-A0A9Q3QD14-F1
#
_entry.id   AF-A0A9Q3QD14-F1
#
_cell.length_a   1.000
_cell.length_b   1.000
_cell.length_c   1.000
_cell.angle_alpha   90.00
_cell.angle_beta   90.00
_cell.angle_gamma   90.00
#
_symmetry.space_group_name_H-M   'P 1'
#
loop_
_entity.id
_entity.type
_entity.pdbx_description
1 polymer ?
#
loop_
_entity_poly.entity_id
_entity_poly.type
_entity_poly.pdbx_seq_one_letter_code
_entity_poly.pdbx_strand_id
1 'polypeptide(L)'
;MDELVEVGVAEDREELTLMEEGAPIHTAIASQQWREENQIHKLVWPAYSPDLNPIENLWFKMKYVVMNLFNPKTMDELTFAVNAVWETLPFDHVEALLLSLPARMQMVVDQNGAPTRW
;
A
#
# COMPACT_ATOMS: atom_id res chain seq x y z
N MET A 1 4.56 -37.18 33.32
CA MET A 1 3.35 -36.54 33.85
C MET A 1 3.84 -35.43 34.75
N ASP A 2 4.06 -34.20 34.27
CA ASP A 2 3.40 -33.53 33.16
C ASP A 2 4.33 -32.69 32.29
N GLU A 3 3.85 -32.52 31.07
CA GLU A 3 4.50 -32.05 29.86
C GLU A 3 4.98 -30.60 29.96
N LEU A 4 6.21 -30.38 29.51
CA LEU A 4 6.59 -29.09 28.93
C LEU A 4 5.74 -28.94 27.66
N VAL A 5 4.70 -28.12 27.74
CA VAL A 5 4.01 -27.67 26.54
C VAL A 5 4.96 -26.70 25.85
N GLU A 6 5.76 -27.22 24.93
CA GLU A 6 6.26 -26.42 23.82
C GLU A 6 5.02 -25.90 23.09
N VAL A 7 4.68 -24.63 23.33
CA VAL A 7 3.74 -23.91 22.48
C VAL A 7 4.50 -23.59 21.20
N GLY A 8 4.58 -24.58 20.32
CA GLY A 8 4.69 -24.33 18.89
C GLY A 8 3.38 -23.73 18.37
N VAL A 9 3.46 -23.23 17.14
CA VAL A 9 2.41 -22.67 16.25
C VAL A 9 2.42 -21.13 16.27
N ALA A 10 2.70 -20.40 15.19
CA ALA A 10 2.50 -20.63 13.74
C ALA A 10 3.74 -20.13 12.94
N GLU A 11 4.34 -20.95 12.07
CA GLU A 11 4.04 -21.09 10.62
C GLU A 11 4.23 -19.78 9.83
N ASP A 12 5.28 -19.78 9.00
CA ASP A 12 5.58 -18.86 7.90
C ASP A 12 4.95 -17.46 7.98
N ARG A 13 5.60 -16.54 8.72
CA ARG A 13 5.44 -15.13 8.36
C ARG A 13 6.12 -14.96 7.01
N GLU A 14 5.33 -14.94 5.94
CA GLU A 14 5.79 -14.37 4.67
C GLU A 14 6.51 -13.06 5.01
N GLU A 15 7.75 -12.93 4.54
CA GLU A 15 8.61 -11.79 4.83
C GLU A 15 7.96 -10.54 4.22
N LEU A 16 7.21 -9.79 5.04
CA LEU A 16 6.51 -8.59 4.59
C LEU A 16 7.54 -7.54 4.17
N THR A 17 7.43 -7.08 2.94
CA THR A 17 8.26 -6.01 2.41
C THR A 17 7.45 -4.71 2.35
N LEU A 18 7.99 -3.64 2.92
CA LEU A 18 7.43 -2.30 2.83
C LEU A 18 7.66 -1.71 1.44
N MET A 19 6.58 -1.28 0.80
CA MET A 19 6.61 -0.46 -0.39
C MET A 19 6.28 0.99 -0.04
N GLU A 20 7.20 1.92 -0.30
CA GLU A 20 6.99 3.36 -0.14
C GLU A 20 7.75 4.11 -1.24
N GLU A 21 7.24 5.27 -1.64
CA GLU A 21 7.87 6.10 -2.67
C GLU A 21 9.12 6.84 -2.15
N GLY A 22 9.80 7.56 -3.04
CA GLY A 22 11.11 8.16 -2.81
C GLY A 22 11.11 9.54 -2.16
N ALA A 23 10.01 10.00 -1.55
CA ALA A 23 9.95 11.35 -0.97
C ALA A 23 11.04 11.59 0.08
N PRO A 24 11.50 12.85 0.24
CA PRO A 24 12.62 13.17 1.12
C PRO A 24 12.46 12.70 2.57
N ILE A 25 11.23 12.66 3.08
CA ILE A 25 10.93 12.17 4.43
C ILE A 25 11.09 10.66 4.57
N HIS A 26 10.86 9.89 3.50
CA HIS A 26 11.03 8.44 3.47
C HIS A 26 12.51 8.06 3.28
N THR A 27 13.30 8.93 2.66
CA THR A 27 14.75 8.75 2.48
C THR A 27 15.60 9.44 3.55
N ALA A 28 14.99 10.12 4.53
CA ALA A 28 15.72 10.76 5.61
C ALA A 28 16.49 9.73 6.46
N ILE A 29 17.64 10.14 7.01
CA ILE A 29 18.49 9.27 7.86
C ILE A 29 17.67 8.69 9.02
N ALA A 30 16.87 9.53 9.70
CA ALA A 30 16.03 9.10 10.81
C ALA A 30 15.02 8.01 10.40
N SER A 31 14.40 8.13 9.22
CA SER A 31 13.45 7.13 8.71
C SER A 31 14.14 5.82 8.31
N GLN A 32 15.35 5.92 7.74
CA GLN A 32 16.17 4.74 7.42
C GLN A 32 16.60 4.00 8.68
N GLN A 33 17.16 4.71 9.67
CA GLN A 33 17.57 4.14 10.96
C GLN A 33 16.41 3.47 11.68
N TRP A 34 15.25 4.13 11.75
CA TRP A 34 14.09 3.55 12.40
C TRP A 34 13.64 2.25 11.72
N ARG A 35 13.66 2.18 10.38
CA ARG A 35 13.34 0.92 9.68
C ARG A 35 14.36 -0.18 9.97
N GLU A 36 15.64 0.14 10.00
CA GLU A 36 16.71 -0.81 10.32
C GLU A 36 16.55 -1.36 11.75
N GLU A 37 16.32 -0.49 12.72
CA GLU A 37 16.09 -0.86 14.12
C GLU A 37 14.85 -1.76 14.32
N ASN A 38 13.84 -1.62 13.45
CA ASN A 38 12.61 -2.40 13.49
C ASN A 38 12.59 -3.58 12.50
N GLN A 39 13.71 -3.88 11.84
CA GLN A 39 13.84 -4.98 10.89
C GLN A 39 12.80 -4.91 9.74
N ILE A 40 12.49 -3.70 9.28
CA ILE A 40 11.55 -3.47 8.18
C ILE A 40 12.32 -3.45 6.87
N HIS A 41 12.08 -4.47 6.04
CA HIS A 41 12.64 -4.55 4.70
C HIS A 41 11.87 -3.64 3.75
N LYS A 42 12.56 -2.68 3.12
CA LYS A 42 11.99 -1.77 2.13
C LYS A 42 12.29 -2.26 0.71
N LEU A 43 11.28 -2.29 -0.15
CA LEU A 43 11.41 -2.55 -1.57
C LEU A 43 12.17 -1.40 -2.26
N VAL A 44 13.10 -1.74 -3.16
CA VAL A 44 13.71 -0.74 -4.05
C VAL A 44 12.63 -0.25 -5.02
N TRP A 45 12.31 1.04 -4.95
CA TRP A 45 11.25 1.65 -5.75
C TRP A 45 11.81 2.70 -6.72
N PRO A 46 11.40 2.68 -8.01
CA PRO A 46 11.83 3.71 -8.96
C PRO A 46 11.25 5.08 -8.59
N ALA A 47 12.05 6.13 -8.79
CA ALA A 47 11.59 7.50 -8.58
C ALA A 47 10.48 7.86 -9.57
N TYR A 48 9.57 8.76 -9.17
CA TYR A 48 8.50 9.30 -10.03
C TYR A 48 7.63 8.24 -10.73
N SER A 49 7.36 7.11 -10.06
CA SER A 49 6.55 6.00 -10.61
C SER A 49 5.23 5.81 -9.86
N PRO A 50 4.30 6.79 -9.90
CA PRO A 50 2.99 6.66 -9.25
C PRO A 50 2.11 5.62 -9.94
N ASP A 51 2.33 5.35 -11.22
CA ASP A 51 1.63 4.33 -12.03
C ASP A 51 1.90 2.90 -11.53
N LEU A 52 3.05 2.71 -10.88
CA LEU A 52 3.38 1.47 -10.18
C LEU A 52 2.81 1.42 -8.75
N ASN A 53 2.33 2.53 -8.17
CA ASN A 53 1.84 2.57 -6.79
C ASN A 53 0.35 2.22 -6.70
N PRO A 54 -0.03 1.00 -6.26
CA PRO A 54 -1.42 0.56 -6.31
C PRO A 54 -2.32 1.35 -5.35
N ILE A 55 -1.75 1.97 -4.30
CA ILE A 55 -2.52 2.79 -3.36
C ILE A 55 -3.10 4.03 -4.03
N GLU A 56 -2.48 4.55 -5.10
CA GLU A 56 -2.99 5.72 -5.83
C GLU A 56 -4.33 5.40 -6.50
N ASN A 57 -4.47 4.21 -7.10
CA ASN A 57 -5.74 3.78 -7.67
C ASN A 57 -6.80 3.55 -6.59
N LEU A 58 -6.38 3.02 -5.43
CA LEU A 58 -7.28 2.85 -4.29
C LEU A 58 -7.80 4.21 -3.80
N TRP A 59 -6.91 5.20 -3.61
CA TRP A 59 -7.31 6.55 -3.23
C TRP A 59 -8.21 7.21 -4.25
N PHE A 60 -7.94 7.03 -5.55
CA PHE A 60 -8.83 7.52 -6.60
C PHE A 60 -10.24 6.94 -6.46
N LYS A 61 -10.36 5.62 -6.28
CA LYS A 61 -11.65 4.94 -6.09
C LYS A 61 -12.37 5.44 -4.83
N MET A 62 -11.67 5.52 -3.71
CA MET A 62 -12.24 6.00 -2.46
C MET A 62 -12.73 7.44 -2.58
N LYS A 63 -11.89 8.33 -3.12
CA LYS A 63 -12.24 9.73 -3.35
C LYS A 63 -13.48 9.86 -4.24
N TYR A 64 -13.58 9.06 -5.30
CA TYR A 64 -14.75 9.03 -6.16
C TYR A 64 -16.02 8.67 -5.37
N VAL A 65 -15.98 7.63 -4.54
CA VAL A 65 -17.14 7.21 -3.74
C VAL A 65 -17.49 8.26 -2.69
N VAL A 66 -16.50 8.79 -1.96
CA VAL A 66 -16.69 9.85 -0.96
C VAL A 66 -17.36 11.08 -1.58
N MET A 67 -16.88 11.54 -2.74
CA MET A 67 -17.41 12.74 -3.40
C MET A 67 -18.81 12.53 -3.98
N ASN A 68 -19.11 11.35 -4.55
CA ASN A 68 -20.39 11.11 -5.22
C ASN A 68 -21.51 10.66 -4.27
N LEU A 69 -21.19 9.90 -3.21
CA LEU A 69 -22.22 9.39 -2.29
C LEU A 69 -22.42 10.27 -1.07
N PHE A 70 -21.34 10.83 -0.51
CA PHE A 70 -21.41 11.60 0.73
C PHE A 70 -21.33 13.10 0.46
N ASN A 71 -20.51 13.51 -0.52
CA ASN A 71 -20.30 14.92 -0.92
C ASN A 71 -20.05 15.87 0.28
N PRO A 72 -19.10 15.53 1.18
CA PRO A 72 -18.90 16.24 2.44
C PRO A 72 -18.55 17.72 2.25
N LYS A 73 -19.00 18.55 3.19
CA LYS A 73 -18.77 20.01 3.27
C LYS A 73 -18.00 20.42 4.53
N THR A 74 -17.89 19.53 5.50
CA THR A 74 -17.12 19.75 6.73
C THR A 74 -16.05 18.68 6.93
N MET A 75 -15.09 18.96 7.81
CA MET A 75 -14.05 17.99 8.17
C MET A 75 -14.64 16.75 8.86
N ASP A 76 -15.67 16.92 9.68
CA ASP A 76 -16.32 15.81 10.39
C ASP A 76 -17.05 14.89 9.40
N GLU A 77 -17.77 15.46 8.44
CA GLU A 77 -18.42 14.71 7.37
C GLU A 77 -17.40 13.98 6.49
N LEU A 78 -16.28 14.64 6.15
CA LEU A 78 -15.22 14.02 5.36
C LEU A 78 -14.59 12.84 6.11
N THR A 79 -14.29 13.02 7.40
CA THR A 79 -13.72 11.99 8.25
C THR A 79 -14.66 10.78 8.35
N PHE A 80 -15.94 11.04 8.59
CA PHE A 80 -16.96 9.99 8.60
C PHE A 80 -17.02 9.25 7.27
N ALA A 81 -17.09 9.98 6.15
CA ALA A 81 -17.23 9.40 4.82
C ALA A 81 -16.02 8.56 4.41
N VAL A 82 -14.80 9.04 4.68
CA VAL A 82 -13.57 8.29 4.37
C VAL A 82 -13.52 6.98 5.15
N ASN A 83 -13.82 7.01 6.45
CA ASN A 83 -13.87 5.80 7.27
C ASN A 83 -14.96 4.83 6.79
N ALA A 84 -16.18 5.33 6.52
CA ALA A 84 -17.26 4.49 6.02
C ALA A 84 -16.92 3.80 4.68
N VAL A 85 -16.25 4.51 3.77
CA VAL A 85 -15.78 3.93 2.50
C VAL A 85 -14.65 2.93 2.71
N TRP A 86 -13.71 3.21 3.62
CA TRP A 86 -12.63 2.28 3.95
C TRP A 86 -13.15 0.95 4.50
N GLU A 87 -14.05 1.00 5.47
CA GLU A 87 -14.65 -0.19 6.12
C GLU A 87 -15.51 -1.04 5.16
N THR A 88 -15.98 -0.45 4.06
CA THR A 88 -16.82 -1.15 3.07
C THR A 88 -16.07 -1.51 1.79
N LEU A 89 -14.78 -1.22 1.72
CA LEU A 89 -13.95 -1.53 0.56
C LEU A 89 -13.81 -3.06 0.41
N PRO A 90 -14.20 -3.64 -0.73
CA PRO A 90 -14.03 -5.07 -0.95
C PRO A 90 -12.54 -5.43 -1.02
N PHE A 91 -12.13 -6.46 -0.26
CA PHE A 91 -10.75 -6.92 -0.27
C PHE A 91 -10.29 -7.37 -1.67
N ASP A 92 -11.16 -8.02 -2.44
CA ASP A 92 -10.93 -8.41 -3.83
C ASP A 92 -10.48 -7.23 -4.72
N HIS A 93 -10.89 -6.01 -4.40
CA HIS A 93 -10.44 -4.82 -5.12
C HIS A 93 -8.96 -4.51 -4.84
N VAL A 94 -8.55 -4.62 -3.57
CA VAL A 94 -7.14 -4.45 -3.16
C VAL A 94 -6.30 -5.57 -3.76
N GLU A 95 -6.76 -6.81 -3.69
CA GLU A 95 -6.09 -7.96 -4.29
C GLU A 95 -5.89 -7.77 -5.80
N ALA A 96 -6.92 -7.34 -6.54
CA ALA A 96 -6.82 -7.08 -7.97
C ALA A 96 -5.77 -5.99 -8.31
N LEU A 97 -5.64 -4.96 -7.47
CA LEU A 97 -4.61 -3.93 -7.65
C LEU A 97 -3.20 -4.52 -7.45
N LEU A 98 -3.00 -5.34 -6.43
CA LEU A 98 -1.73 -6.02 -6.17
C LEU A 98 -1.38 -7.00 -7.28
N LEU A 99 -2.32 -7.85 -7.70
CA LEU A 99 -2.14 -8.81 -8.79
C LEU A 99 -1.87 -8.14 -10.15
N SER A 100 -2.20 -6.85 -10.30
CA SER A 100 -1.89 -6.10 -11.52
C SER A 100 -0.42 -5.66 -11.62
N LEU A 101 0.33 -5.60 -10.50
CA LEU A 101 1.69 -5.05 -10.45
C LEU A 101 2.66 -5.66 -11.47
N PRO A 102 2.73 -7.00 -11.66
CA PRO A 102 3.61 -7.60 -12.67
C PRO A 102 3.35 -7.07 -14.08
N ALA A 103 2.08 -6.89 -14.46
CA ALA A 103 1.72 -6.35 -15.77
C ALA A 103 2.06 -4.86 -15.89
N ARG A 104 1.96 -4.08 -14.80
CA ARG A 104 2.39 -2.67 -14.80
C ARG A 104 3.89 -2.55 -14.99
N MET A 105 4.66 -3.33 -14.22
CA MET A 105 6.12 -3.38 -14.32
C MET A 105 6.57 -3.79 -15.73
N GLN A 106 5.93 -4.80 -16.32
CA GLN A 106 6.23 -5.18 -17.70
C GLN A 106 5.99 -4.03 -18.68
N MET A 107 4.91 -3.28 -18.53
CA MET A 107 4.64 -2.14 -19.40
C MET A 107 5.66 -1.01 -19.21
N VAL A 108 6.15 -0.76 -18.00
CA VAL A 108 7.26 0.19 -17.76
C VAL A 108 8.51 -0.27 -18.53
N VAL A 109 8.83 -1.56 -18.51
CA VAL A 109 9.95 -2.13 -19.28
C VAL A 109 9.73 -1.95 -20.78
N ASP A 110 8.54 -2.31 -21.29
CA ASP A 110 8.19 -2.20 -22.70
C ASP A 110 8.26 -0.73 -23.20
N GLN A 111 8.00 0.22 -22.31
CA GLN A 111 8.06 1.65 -22.57
C GLN A 111 9.42 2.29 -22.24
N ASN A 112 10.45 1.49 -21.93
CA ASN A 112 11.79 1.95 -21.56
C ASN A 112 11.80 2.97 -20.41
N GLY A 113 10.95 2.75 -19.39
CA GLY A 113 10.84 3.62 -18.22
C GLY A 113 9.94 4.85 -18.42
N ALA A 114 9.24 4.99 -19.55
CA ALA A 114 8.27 6.06 -19.75
C ALA A 114 6.96 5.79 -18.95
N PRO A 115 6.16 6.84 -18.66
CA PRO A 115 4.93 6.72 -17.88
C PRO A 115 3.89 5.82 -18.55
N THR A 116 3.28 4.94 -17.75
CA THR A 116 2.26 4.02 -18.26
C THR A 116 0.83 4.54 -18.08
N ARG A 117 -0.17 3.75 -18.46
CA ARG A 117 -1.60 4.11 -18.36
C ARG A 117 -2.19 3.98 -16.94
N TRP A 118 -1.43 3.46 -15.98
CA TRP A 118 -1.92 3.09 -14.65
C TRP A 118 -1.98 4.26 -13.68
#